data_AF-A0A7D8YG42-F1
#
_entry.id   AF-A0A7D8YG42-F1
#
_cell.length_a   1.000
_cell.length_b   1.000
_cell.length_c   1.000
_cell.angle_alpha   90.00
_cell.angle_beta   90.00
_cell.angle_gamma   90.00
#
_symmetry.space_group_name_H-M   'P 1'
#
loop_
_entity.id
_entity.type
_entity.pdbx_description
1 polymer ?
#
loop_
_entity_poly.entity_id
_entity_poly.type
_entity_poly.pdbx_seq_one_letter_code
_entity_poly.pdbx_strand_id
1 'polypeptide(L)'
;MIDRRSMIAATGAGIAIGGLAAGGLVRAQAPQPQGETDMAESPRPIRFALNTSTVRGQNLTVPEQIRLAAEAGYDAIEPWIRDLMQYVEGGGSPGDLRKQLDDAGLTVESAIGFARWIVDDPAERAAGLEEARRDIDLLLKIGGKRLAAPPVGAHTAPGPALDVVAERYRALLDLGQEMGVTPQLELWGFSKTLSRLGELAYVATAAEHPLACVLPDFYHIYKGGSRFEGLGMIEATRMHVFHINDYPAQPPRETIQDADRVFPGDGVCPLPETIAMLIRGGFAGVFSLELFNPGYWKRDAAEVVAEGLAKSKAVVAKAQALVAAGA
;
A
#
# COMPACT_ATOMS: atom_id res chain seq x y z
N MET A 1 29.84 -25.01 28.61
CA MET A 1 30.38 -25.69 27.42
C MET A 1 29.95 -27.14 27.51
N ILE A 2 28.86 -27.52 26.84
CA ILE A 2 28.31 -28.89 26.88
C ILE A 2 28.27 -29.39 25.45
N ASP A 3 29.02 -30.46 25.24
CA ASP A 3 29.36 -31.09 23.97
C ASP A 3 28.28 -32.06 23.52
N ARG A 4 27.99 -32.02 22.21
CA ARG A 4 27.06 -32.91 21.50
C ARG A 4 27.92 -33.94 20.78
N ARG A 5 27.96 -35.20 21.25
CA ARG A 5 28.15 -36.41 20.41
C ARG A 5 28.32 -37.66 21.26
N SER A 6 27.33 -38.55 21.22
CA SER A 6 27.59 -39.98 21.24
C SER A 6 26.42 -40.71 20.60
N MET A 7 26.75 -41.30 19.46
CA MET A 7 25.91 -42.12 18.61
C MET A 7 25.78 -43.57 19.13
N ILE A 8 24.69 -44.21 18.69
CA ILE A 8 24.51 -45.63 18.35
C ILE A 8 24.64 -46.66 19.48
N ALA A 9 23.53 -47.35 19.73
CA ALA A 9 23.53 -48.78 20.01
C ALA A 9 22.47 -49.45 19.11
N ALA A 10 22.94 -50.31 18.22
CA ALA A 10 22.13 -51.24 17.45
C ALA A 10 21.92 -52.53 18.27
N THR A 11 20.80 -53.23 18.07
CA THR A 11 20.73 -54.70 17.87
C THR A 11 19.27 -55.17 17.77
N GLY A 12 19.02 -56.10 16.85
CA GLY A 12 17.72 -56.77 16.73
C GLY A 12 17.59 -57.49 15.39
N ALA A 13 18.34 -58.58 15.22
CA ALA A 13 18.28 -59.45 14.05
C ALA A 13 16.99 -60.27 14.01
N GLY A 14 16.44 -60.44 12.80
CA GLY A 14 15.37 -61.39 12.51
C GLY A 14 15.35 -61.69 11.01
N ILE A 15 15.97 -62.81 10.62
CA ILE A 15 15.95 -63.36 9.26
C ILE A 15 14.69 -64.22 9.13
N ALA A 16 13.86 -63.95 8.13
CA ALA A 16 12.93 -64.92 7.55
C ALA A 16 12.94 -64.76 6.02
N ILE A 17 13.31 -65.84 5.34
CA ILE A 17 13.35 -65.96 3.88
C ILE A 17 11.99 -66.51 3.41
N GLY A 18 11.41 -65.90 2.38
CA GLY A 18 10.31 -66.53 1.64
C GLY A 18 9.65 -65.64 0.59
N GLY A 19 9.78 -66.03 -0.68
CA GLY A 19 8.78 -65.75 -1.72
C GLY A 19 9.11 -64.62 -2.70
N LEU A 20 9.54 -65.01 -3.91
CA LEU A 20 9.57 -64.14 -5.08
C LEU A 20 8.17 -63.63 -5.44
N ALA A 21 8.04 -62.31 -5.61
CA ALA A 21 7.12 -61.70 -6.55
C ALA A 21 7.81 -60.52 -7.21
N ALA A 22 8.13 -60.66 -8.50
CA ALA A 22 8.67 -59.60 -9.33
C ALA A 22 7.56 -58.56 -9.58
N GLY A 23 7.63 -57.44 -8.87
CA GLY A 23 6.83 -56.24 -9.12
C GLY A 23 7.78 -55.05 -9.23
N GLY A 24 7.90 -54.47 -10.42
CA GLY A 24 8.77 -53.33 -10.68
C GLY A 24 8.38 -52.13 -9.82
N LEU A 25 9.22 -51.79 -8.85
CA LEU A 25 9.18 -50.49 -8.18
C LEU A 25 9.79 -49.45 -9.12
N VAL A 26 8.95 -48.85 -9.96
CA VAL A 26 9.26 -47.56 -10.57
C VAL A 26 9.33 -46.56 -9.43
N ARG A 27 10.56 -46.20 -9.04
CA ARG A 27 10.81 -45.11 -8.10
C ARG A 27 10.42 -43.82 -8.83
N ALA A 28 9.21 -43.31 -8.55
CA ALA A 28 8.79 -42.01 -9.01
C ALA A 28 9.81 -40.98 -8.49
N GLN A 29 10.61 -40.42 -9.40
CA GLN A 29 11.42 -39.24 -9.11
C GLN A 29 10.44 -38.10 -8.83
N ALA A 30 10.46 -37.58 -7.61
CA ALA A 30 9.80 -36.32 -7.31
C ALA A 30 10.37 -35.25 -8.27
N PRO A 31 9.52 -34.37 -8.83
CA PRO A 31 10.01 -33.27 -9.64
C PRO A 31 10.97 -32.45 -8.78
N GLN A 32 12.21 -32.32 -9.22
CA GLN A 32 13.13 -31.33 -8.67
C GLN A 32 12.49 -29.95 -8.90
N PRO A 33 12.39 -29.06 -7.90
CA PRO A 33 12.01 -27.70 -8.15
C PRO A 33 13.09 -27.14 -9.08
N GLN A 34 12.68 -26.84 -10.33
CA GLN A 34 13.52 -26.07 -11.23
C GLN A 34 13.73 -24.74 -10.53
N GLY A 35 14.97 -24.51 -10.08
CA GLY A 35 15.37 -23.22 -9.57
C GLY A 35 15.02 -22.20 -10.63
N GLU A 36 14.10 -21.30 -10.29
CA GLU A 36 13.99 -20.01 -10.93
C GLU A 36 15.39 -19.42 -10.84
N THR A 37 16.10 -19.44 -11.96
CA THR A 37 17.21 -18.55 -12.16
C THR A 37 16.60 -17.16 -12.04
N ASP A 38 16.83 -16.51 -10.89
CA ASP A 38 16.70 -15.07 -10.69
C ASP A 38 17.58 -14.40 -11.75
N MET A 39 17.04 -14.31 -12.96
CA MET A 39 17.29 -13.22 -13.87
C MET A 39 16.91 -12.01 -13.06
N ALA A 40 17.89 -11.25 -12.58
CA ALA A 40 17.67 -9.96 -11.95
C ALA A 40 16.71 -9.18 -12.87
N GLU A 41 15.43 -9.12 -12.49
CA GLU A 41 14.44 -8.36 -13.22
C GLU A 41 14.98 -6.93 -13.26
N SER A 42 15.10 -6.37 -14.47
CA SER A 42 15.31 -4.93 -14.61
C SER A 42 14.36 -4.23 -13.64
N PRO A 43 14.84 -3.30 -12.80
CA PRO A 43 14.00 -2.71 -11.77
C PRO A 43 12.73 -2.16 -12.42
N ARG A 44 11.58 -2.66 -11.97
CA ARG A 44 10.28 -2.23 -12.51
C ARG A 44 10.20 -0.70 -12.42
N PRO A 45 9.74 -0.03 -13.49
CA PRO A 45 9.68 1.43 -13.49
C PRO A 45 8.72 1.91 -12.40
N ILE A 46 9.10 3.00 -11.72
CA ILE A 46 8.21 3.73 -10.81
C ILE A 46 7.02 4.25 -11.63
N ARG A 47 5.82 4.02 -11.10
CA ARG A 47 4.54 4.40 -11.72
C ARG A 47 3.85 5.51 -10.93
N PHE A 48 2.86 6.13 -11.56
CA PHE A 48 2.09 7.23 -10.97
C PHE A 48 0.59 6.91 -10.96
N ALA A 49 -0.04 7.11 -9.81
CA ALA A 49 -1.49 7.03 -9.66
C ALA A 49 -2.11 8.41 -9.38
N LEU A 50 -3.35 8.59 -9.82
CA LEU A 50 -4.17 9.71 -9.37
C LEU A 50 -5.01 9.25 -8.17
N ASN A 51 -4.75 9.78 -6.97
CA ASN A 51 -5.73 9.71 -5.89
C ASN A 51 -6.85 10.71 -6.15
N THR A 52 -8.09 10.24 -6.14
CA THR A 52 -9.23 11.04 -6.60
C THR A 52 -9.58 12.20 -5.67
N SER A 53 -9.03 12.24 -4.46
CA SER A 53 -9.11 13.41 -3.57
C SER A 53 -8.54 14.69 -4.20
N THR A 54 -7.55 14.56 -5.07
CA THR A 54 -6.89 15.67 -5.78
C THR A 54 -7.87 16.51 -6.60
N VAL A 55 -8.95 15.88 -7.10
CA VAL A 55 -9.98 16.53 -7.93
C VAL A 55 -11.39 16.41 -7.34
N ARG A 56 -11.51 16.08 -6.04
CA ARG A 56 -12.84 15.81 -5.47
C ARG A 56 -13.75 17.04 -5.42
N GLY A 57 -13.20 18.26 -5.29
CA GLY A 57 -14.01 19.46 -5.21
C GLY A 57 -14.68 19.84 -6.53
N GLN A 58 -14.24 19.25 -7.64
CA GLN A 58 -14.89 19.34 -8.95
C GLN A 58 -16.12 18.40 -9.07
N ASN A 59 -16.35 17.51 -8.10
CA ASN A 59 -17.50 16.59 -8.04
C ASN A 59 -17.65 15.69 -9.28
N LEU A 60 -16.52 15.23 -9.82
CA LEU A 60 -16.50 14.31 -10.96
C LEU A 60 -17.03 12.92 -10.55
N THR A 61 -17.79 12.30 -11.43
CA THR A 61 -18.18 10.88 -11.32
C THR A 61 -16.97 9.97 -11.48
N VAL A 62 -17.03 8.72 -10.98
CA VAL A 62 -15.93 7.76 -11.14
C VAL A 62 -15.52 7.55 -12.61
N PRO A 63 -16.45 7.39 -13.58
CA PRO A 63 -16.07 7.34 -15.00
C PRO A 63 -15.33 8.58 -15.51
N GLU A 64 -15.67 9.78 -15.03
CA GLU A 64 -14.97 11.02 -15.37
C GLU A 64 -13.57 11.05 -14.75
N GLN A 65 -13.42 10.61 -13.51
CA GLN A 65 -12.12 10.50 -12.84
C GLN A 65 -11.18 9.54 -13.60
N ILE A 66 -11.70 8.41 -14.10
CA ILE A 66 -10.95 7.45 -14.93
C ILE A 66 -10.49 8.10 -16.24
N ARG A 67 -11.40 8.76 -16.98
CA ARG A 67 -11.03 9.47 -18.22
C ARG A 67 -9.95 10.51 -17.97
N LEU A 68 -10.13 11.30 -16.91
CA LEU A 68 -9.21 12.37 -16.54
C LEU A 68 -7.81 11.85 -16.24
N ALA A 69 -7.69 10.76 -15.48
CA ALA A 69 -6.41 10.12 -15.19
C ALA A 69 -5.73 9.57 -16.47
N ALA A 70 -6.52 8.95 -17.35
CA ALA A 70 -6.03 8.39 -18.61
C ALA A 70 -5.51 9.48 -19.56
N GLU A 71 -6.31 10.53 -19.77
CA GLU A 71 -5.97 11.66 -20.65
C GLU A 71 -4.73 12.42 -20.16
N ALA A 72 -4.54 12.53 -18.85
CA ALA A 72 -3.33 13.14 -18.28
C ALA A 72 -2.09 12.22 -18.39
N GLY A 73 -2.26 10.91 -18.60
CA GLY A 73 -1.17 9.95 -18.75
C GLY A 73 -0.67 9.35 -17.42
N TYR A 74 -1.56 9.17 -16.45
CA TYR A 74 -1.29 8.34 -15.27
C TYR A 74 -1.26 6.85 -15.63
N ASP A 75 -0.58 6.05 -14.82
CA ASP A 75 -0.52 4.58 -14.98
C ASP A 75 -1.63 3.86 -14.18
N ALA A 76 -2.19 4.57 -13.20
CA ALA A 76 -3.12 4.01 -12.23
C ALA A 76 -4.06 5.07 -11.63
N ILE A 77 -5.06 4.61 -10.91
CA ILE A 77 -5.91 5.42 -10.04
C ILE A 77 -5.94 4.84 -8.62
N GLU A 78 -6.25 5.71 -7.66
CA GLU A 78 -6.58 5.37 -6.28
C GLU A 78 -7.93 6.03 -5.92
N PRO A 79 -9.05 5.35 -6.21
CA PRO A 79 -10.38 5.89 -5.95
C PRO A 79 -10.73 5.81 -4.47
N TRP A 80 -11.73 6.60 -4.07
CA TRP A 80 -12.32 6.50 -2.74
C TRP A 80 -13.48 5.51 -2.77
N ILE A 81 -13.55 4.59 -1.80
CA ILE A 81 -14.60 3.56 -1.79
C ILE A 81 -16.00 4.18 -1.78
N ARG A 82 -16.19 5.29 -1.08
CA ARG A 82 -17.47 6.01 -1.05
C ARG A 82 -17.95 6.44 -2.45
N ASP A 83 -17.03 6.84 -3.33
CA ASP A 83 -17.36 7.31 -4.67
C ASP A 83 -17.75 6.10 -5.55
N LEU A 84 -17.07 4.97 -5.36
CA LEU A 84 -17.42 3.69 -5.99
C LEU A 84 -18.80 3.19 -5.52
N MET A 85 -19.06 3.24 -4.21
CA MET A 85 -20.37 2.86 -3.65
C MET A 85 -21.47 3.75 -4.21
N GLN A 86 -21.27 5.07 -4.23
CA GLN A 86 -22.24 6.01 -4.79
C GLN A 86 -22.53 5.72 -6.28
N TYR A 87 -21.51 5.38 -7.06
CA TYR A 87 -21.69 4.99 -8.46
C TYR A 87 -22.56 3.74 -8.58
N VAL A 88 -22.32 2.71 -7.77
CA VAL A 88 -23.11 1.46 -7.78
C VAL A 88 -24.55 1.68 -7.29
N GLU A 89 -24.73 2.42 -6.20
CA GLU A 89 -26.06 2.78 -5.66
C GLU A 89 -26.86 3.63 -6.65
N GLY A 90 -26.18 4.44 -7.46
CA GLY A 90 -26.76 5.19 -8.58
C GLY A 90 -27.12 4.32 -9.80
N GLY A 91 -26.95 3.00 -9.74
CA GLY A 91 -27.25 2.06 -10.82
C GLY A 91 -26.06 1.75 -11.75
N GLY A 92 -24.86 2.22 -11.42
CA GLY A 92 -23.63 1.93 -12.15
C GLY A 92 -23.15 0.48 -11.97
N SER A 93 -22.50 -0.07 -12.98
CA SER A 93 -21.94 -1.43 -12.96
C SER A 93 -20.43 -1.41 -12.67
N PRO A 94 -19.93 -2.07 -11.62
CA PRO A 94 -18.50 -2.24 -11.42
C PRO A 94 -17.78 -2.87 -12.63
N GLY A 95 -18.48 -3.74 -13.38
CA GLY A 95 -17.95 -4.33 -14.61
C GLY A 95 -17.70 -3.30 -15.71
N ASP A 96 -18.51 -2.25 -15.78
CA ASP A 96 -18.31 -1.16 -16.74
C ASP A 96 -17.11 -0.30 -16.36
N LEU A 97 -16.93 -0.03 -15.05
CA LEU A 97 -15.71 0.64 -14.55
C LEU A 97 -14.47 -0.19 -14.85
N ARG A 98 -14.52 -1.51 -14.63
CA ARG A 98 -13.42 -2.41 -14.97
C ARG A 98 -13.06 -2.33 -16.45
N LYS A 99 -14.07 -2.41 -17.32
CA LYS A 99 -13.86 -2.30 -18.76
C LYS A 99 -13.22 -0.96 -19.12
N GLN A 100 -13.70 0.14 -18.54
CA GLN A 100 -13.18 1.47 -18.81
C GLN A 100 -11.71 1.62 -18.36
N LEU A 101 -11.34 1.06 -17.21
CA LEU A 101 -9.97 1.01 -16.72
C LEU A 101 -9.07 0.22 -17.68
N ASP A 102 -9.51 -0.97 -18.09
CA ASP A 102 -8.77 -1.84 -19.01
C ASP A 102 -8.59 -1.16 -20.39
N ASP A 103 -9.65 -0.57 -20.95
CA ASP A 103 -9.62 0.17 -22.22
C ASP A 103 -8.66 1.37 -22.17
N ALA A 104 -8.55 2.02 -20.99
CA ALA A 104 -7.67 3.14 -20.75
C ALA A 104 -6.22 2.73 -20.39
N GLY A 105 -5.95 1.44 -20.21
CA GLY A 105 -4.65 0.95 -19.74
C GLY A 105 -4.32 1.33 -18.29
N LEU A 106 -5.32 1.68 -17.48
CA LEU A 106 -5.17 2.08 -16.08
C LEU A 106 -5.31 0.88 -15.14
N THR A 107 -4.58 0.92 -14.04
CA THR A 107 -4.70 -0.07 -12.95
C THR A 107 -5.24 0.57 -11.67
N VAL A 108 -5.87 -0.22 -10.79
CA VAL A 108 -6.32 0.23 -9.46
C VAL A 108 -5.34 -0.31 -8.41
N GLU A 109 -4.33 0.49 -8.08
CA GLU A 109 -3.21 0.04 -7.24
C GLU A 109 -3.50 0.08 -5.74
N SER A 110 -4.46 0.92 -5.35
CA SER A 110 -4.97 1.11 -3.99
C SER A 110 -6.36 1.75 -4.08
N ALA A 111 -7.06 1.85 -2.95
CA ALA A 111 -8.24 2.69 -2.79
C ALA A 111 -8.39 3.12 -1.34
N ILE A 112 -9.06 4.25 -1.12
CA ILE A 112 -9.22 4.85 0.21
C ILE A 112 -10.54 4.38 0.83
N GLY A 113 -10.42 3.53 1.87
CA GLY A 113 -11.52 3.06 2.71
C GLY A 113 -11.40 3.57 4.15
N PHE A 114 -12.48 3.47 4.92
CA PHE A 114 -12.56 4.04 6.28
C PHE A 114 -13.14 3.07 7.32
N ALA A 115 -13.08 1.76 7.04
CA ALA A 115 -13.48 0.71 7.98
C ALA A 115 -12.93 0.96 9.39
N ARG A 116 -13.81 0.93 10.41
CA ARG A 116 -13.44 1.15 11.82
C ARG A 116 -12.77 -0.08 12.44
N TRP A 117 -11.50 -0.32 12.14
CA TRP A 117 -10.82 -1.57 12.54
C TRP A 117 -10.01 -1.49 13.85
N ILE A 118 -9.65 -0.29 14.34
CA ILE A 118 -8.89 -0.12 15.60
C ILE A 118 -9.80 0.10 16.82
N VAL A 119 -11.12 0.05 16.70
CA VAL A 119 -12.02 0.31 17.84
C VAL A 119 -11.98 -0.79 18.91
N ASP A 120 -12.12 -0.40 20.19
CA ASP A 120 -12.09 -1.35 21.32
C ASP A 120 -13.37 -2.16 21.47
N ASP A 121 -14.53 -1.54 21.20
CA ASP A 121 -15.81 -2.24 21.21
C ASP A 121 -15.80 -3.41 20.20
N PRO A 122 -15.99 -4.66 20.66
CA PRO A 122 -15.90 -5.81 19.77
C PRO A 122 -16.96 -5.83 18.67
N ALA A 123 -18.16 -5.29 18.92
CA ALA A 123 -19.24 -5.28 17.93
C ALA A 123 -18.98 -4.23 16.85
N GLU A 124 -18.53 -3.03 17.21
CA GLU A 124 -18.07 -2.02 16.24
C GLU A 124 -16.89 -2.54 15.41
N ARG A 125 -15.94 -3.25 16.05
CA ARG A 125 -14.79 -3.81 15.32
C ARG A 125 -15.20 -4.91 14.34
N ALA A 126 -16.13 -5.78 14.72
CA ALA A 126 -16.71 -6.77 13.82
C ALA A 126 -17.43 -6.08 12.63
N ALA A 127 -18.21 -5.03 12.90
CA ALA A 127 -18.85 -4.24 11.84
C ALA A 127 -17.82 -3.56 10.91
N GLY A 128 -16.69 -3.08 11.45
CA GLY A 128 -15.59 -2.55 10.65
C GLY A 128 -14.94 -3.59 9.74
N LEU A 129 -14.77 -4.85 10.20
CA LEU A 129 -14.30 -5.93 9.33
C LEU A 129 -15.30 -6.27 8.22
N GLU A 130 -16.60 -6.26 8.52
CA GLU A 130 -17.65 -6.45 7.50
C GLU A 130 -17.75 -5.28 6.52
N GLU A 131 -17.43 -4.06 6.94
CA GLU A 131 -17.22 -2.92 6.04
C GLU A 131 -16.03 -3.16 5.12
N ALA A 132 -14.85 -3.50 5.67
CA ALA A 132 -13.67 -3.82 4.87
C ALA A 132 -13.92 -4.97 3.88
N ARG A 133 -14.71 -5.99 4.26
CA ARG A 133 -15.11 -7.09 3.38
C ARG A 133 -15.92 -6.59 2.18
N ARG A 134 -16.87 -5.68 2.39
CA ARG A 134 -17.65 -5.06 1.31
C ARG A 134 -16.80 -4.16 0.42
N ASP A 135 -15.89 -3.39 1.02
CA ASP A 135 -14.96 -2.53 0.29
C ASP A 135 -14.05 -3.36 -0.62
N ILE A 136 -13.50 -4.47 -0.10
CA ILE A 136 -12.66 -5.40 -0.86
C ILE A 136 -13.46 -6.06 -2.00
N ASP A 137 -14.67 -6.54 -1.75
CA ASP A 137 -15.52 -7.15 -2.78
C ASP A 137 -15.79 -6.17 -3.94
N LEU A 138 -16.06 -4.90 -3.64
CA LEU A 138 -16.23 -3.86 -4.65
C LEU A 138 -14.94 -3.59 -5.43
N LEU A 139 -13.80 -3.51 -4.74
CA LEU A 139 -12.50 -3.31 -5.39
C LEU A 139 -12.11 -4.45 -6.32
N LEU A 140 -12.34 -5.70 -5.92
CA LEU A 140 -12.04 -6.87 -6.75
C LEU A 140 -12.76 -6.80 -8.09
N LYS A 141 -14.02 -6.36 -8.09
CA LYS A 141 -14.84 -6.24 -9.32
C LYS A 141 -14.26 -5.23 -10.31
N ILE A 142 -13.48 -4.25 -9.84
CA ILE A 142 -12.79 -3.26 -10.69
C ILE A 142 -11.30 -3.54 -10.88
N GLY A 143 -10.79 -4.69 -10.41
CA GLY A 143 -9.37 -5.06 -10.53
C GLY A 143 -8.45 -4.39 -9.50
N GLY A 144 -9.01 -3.92 -8.39
CA GLY A 144 -8.27 -3.36 -7.25
C GLY A 144 -7.35 -4.37 -6.59
N LYS A 145 -6.16 -3.92 -6.20
CA LYS A 145 -5.11 -4.76 -5.60
C LYS A 145 -4.98 -4.58 -4.10
N ARG A 146 -5.28 -3.38 -3.60
CA ARG A 146 -5.01 -2.97 -2.22
C ARG A 146 -6.07 -2.01 -1.69
N LEU A 147 -6.20 -1.95 -0.38
CA LEU A 147 -7.12 -1.06 0.34
C LEU A 147 -6.32 -0.32 1.42
N ALA A 148 -6.49 0.99 1.55
CA ALA A 148 -5.90 1.73 2.65
C ALA A 148 -6.54 1.31 3.99
N ALA A 149 -5.71 1.12 5.02
CA ALA A 149 -6.14 0.87 6.40
C ALA A 149 -5.67 2.04 7.31
N PRO A 150 -6.33 3.22 7.22
CA PRO A 150 -6.04 4.36 8.10
C PRO A 150 -6.39 4.06 9.55
N PRO A 151 -5.89 4.85 10.53
CA PRO A 151 -6.16 4.65 11.96
C PRO A 151 -7.59 4.98 12.41
N VAL A 152 -8.59 4.57 11.64
CA VAL A 152 -10.00 4.81 11.96
C VAL A 152 -10.39 4.03 13.21
N GLY A 153 -11.01 4.75 14.16
CA GLY A 153 -11.29 4.25 15.50
C GLY A 153 -10.28 4.67 16.57
N ALA A 154 -9.09 5.14 16.19
CA ALA A 154 -8.04 5.56 17.12
C ALA A 154 -7.34 6.89 16.71
N HIS A 155 -7.92 7.64 15.77
CA HIS A 155 -7.29 8.85 15.24
C HIS A 155 -7.59 10.13 16.03
N THR A 156 -8.75 10.21 16.68
CA THR A 156 -9.16 11.39 17.47
C THR A 156 -8.84 11.27 18.95
N ALA A 157 -8.84 10.06 19.50
CA ALA A 157 -8.54 9.76 20.89
C ALA A 157 -7.41 8.72 20.97
N PRO A 158 -6.68 8.63 22.09
CA PRO A 158 -5.67 7.58 22.28
C PRO A 158 -6.27 6.21 21.98
N GLY A 159 -5.68 5.50 21.02
CA GLY A 159 -6.04 4.13 20.70
C GLY A 159 -5.56 3.12 21.74
N PRO A 160 -5.82 1.83 21.50
CA PRO A 160 -5.24 0.76 22.31
C PRO A 160 -3.71 0.73 22.16
N ALA A 161 -3.05 -0.10 22.97
CA ALA A 161 -1.63 -0.36 22.82
C ALA A 161 -1.28 -0.93 21.43
N LEU A 162 -0.06 -0.66 20.94
CA LEU A 162 0.32 -0.97 19.56
C LEU A 162 0.33 -2.47 19.24
N ASP A 163 0.54 -3.33 20.24
CA ASP A 163 0.40 -4.79 20.11
C ASP A 163 -1.04 -5.19 19.78
N VAL A 164 -2.02 -4.55 20.42
CA VAL A 164 -3.44 -4.75 20.09
C VAL A 164 -3.76 -4.19 18.69
N VAL A 165 -3.16 -3.06 18.31
CA VAL A 165 -3.29 -2.54 16.93
C VAL A 165 -2.73 -3.54 15.91
N ALA A 166 -1.58 -4.17 16.22
CA ALA A 166 -0.96 -5.17 15.36
C ALA A 166 -1.84 -6.43 15.19
N GLU A 167 -2.45 -6.93 16.26
CA GLU A 167 -3.44 -8.01 16.20
C GLU A 167 -4.63 -7.65 15.28
N ARG A 168 -5.15 -6.43 15.41
CA ARG A 168 -6.28 -5.95 14.59
C ARG A 168 -5.87 -5.75 13.13
N TYR A 169 -4.64 -5.32 12.86
CA TYR A 169 -4.12 -5.21 11.50
C TYR A 169 -3.92 -6.60 10.87
N ARG A 170 -3.46 -7.58 11.65
CA ARG A 170 -3.38 -8.98 11.22
C ARG A 170 -4.75 -9.52 10.81
N ALA A 171 -5.82 -9.21 11.53
CA ALA A 171 -7.17 -9.61 11.15
C ALA A 171 -7.63 -9.02 9.80
N LEU A 172 -7.28 -7.75 9.51
CA LEU A 172 -7.50 -7.17 8.19
C LEU A 172 -6.67 -7.89 7.10
N LEU A 173 -5.42 -8.22 7.39
CA LEU A 173 -4.55 -8.94 6.46
C LEU A 173 -5.05 -10.36 6.17
N ASP A 174 -5.54 -11.08 7.18
CA ASP A 174 -6.16 -12.41 7.01
C ASP A 174 -7.37 -12.31 6.07
N LEU A 175 -8.25 -11.32 6.27
CA LEU A 175 -9.37 -11.02 5.37
C LEU A 175 -8.89 -10.68 3.95
N GLY A 176 -7.87 -9.84 3.85
CA GLY A 176 -7.29 -9.44 2.57
C GLY A 176 -6.68 -10.61 1.79
N GLN A 177 -6.02 -11.53 2.49
CA GLN A 177 -5.47 -12.76 1.91
C GLN A 177 -6.57 -13.70 1.43
N GLU A 178 -7.66 -13.85 2.20
CA GLU A 178 -8.82 -14.66 1.82
C GLU A 178 -9.46 -14.17 0.51
N MET A 179 -9.57 -12.84 0.36
CA MET A 179 -10.33 -12.23 -0.72
C MET A 179 -9.46 -11.81 -1.93
N GLY A 180 -8.16 -11.59 -1.74
CA GLY A 180 -7.23 -11.20 -2.82
C GLY A 180 -6.97 -9.70 -2.97
N VAL A 181 -7.26 -8.89 -1.95
CA VAL A 181 -6.91 -7.46 -1.88
C VAL A 181 -6.16 -7.20 -0.59
N THR A 182 -4.97 -6.61 -0.64
CA THR A 182 -4.13 -6.43 0.57
C THR A 182 -4.42 -5.10 1.27
N PRO A 183 -4.83 -5.09 2.56
CA PRO A 183 -4.89 -3.88 3.35
C PRO A 183 -3.50 -3.31 3.67
N GLN A 184 -3.29 -2.03 3.41
CA GLN A 184 -2.03 -1.33 3.62
C GLN A 184 -2.13 -0.44 4.86
N LEU A 185 -1.26 -0.66 5.84
CA LEU A 185 -1.27 0.12 7.07
C LEU A 185 -0.90 1.57 6.77
N GLU A 186 -1.84 2.49 6.93
CA GLU A 186 -1.66 3.89 6.54
C GLU A 186 -1.28 4.77 7.74
N LEU A 187 -0.32 5.68 7.52
CA LEU A 187 0.13 6.64 8.52
C LEU A 187 -0.64 7.96 8.38
N TRP A 188 -1.31 8.39 9.45
CA TRP A 188 -1.96 9.71 9.51
C TRP A 188 -1.26 10.62 10.52
N GLY A 189 -0.61 11.67 10.04
CA GLY A 189 0.22 12.54 10.87
C GLY A 189 -0.53 13.33 11.94
N PHE A 190 -1.84 13.56 11.76
CA PHE A 190 -2.68 14.22 12.78
C PHE A 190 -3.27 13.26 13.80
N SER A 191 -3.14 11.94 13.57
CA SER A 191 -3.74 10.90 14.38
C SER A 191 -3.13 10.83 15.80
N LYS A 192 -3.89 10.33 16.78
CA LYS A 192 -3.35 9.99 18.11
C LYS A 192 -2.62 8.65 18.15
N THR A 193 -2.86 7.77 17.17
CA THR A 193 -2.24 6.46 17.02
C THR A 193 -1.89 6.23 15.55
N LEU A 194 -0.72 5.67 15.24
CA LEU A 194 -0.19 5.55 13.87
C LEU A 194 0.07 6.92 13.21
N SER A 195 0.63 7.86 13.97
CA SER A 195 1.09 9.16 13.47
C SER A 195 2.60 9.23 13.25
N ARG A 196 3.34 8.24 13.76
CA ARG A 196 4.80 8.20 13.70
C ARG A 196 5.29 6.97 12.93
N LEU A 197 6.39 7.11 12.19
CA LEU A 197 7.01 6.00 11.46
C LEU A 197 7.39 4.83 12.38
N GLY A 198 7.78 5.10 13.63
CA GLY A 198 8.08 4.05 14.60
C GLY A 198 6.86 3.23 15.02
N GLU A 199 5.70 3.86 15.15
CA GLU A 199 4.44 3.15 15.43
C GLU A 199 4.04 2.30 14.23
N LEU A 200 4.14 2.87 13.02
CA LEU A 200 3.87 2.18 11.76
C LEU A 200 4.75 0.94 11.58
N ALA A 201 6.05 1.08 11.77
CA ALA A 201 7.02 -0.01 11.67
C ALA A 201 6.76 -1.11 12.72
N TYR A 202 6.45 -0.71 13.96
CA TYR A 202 6.12 -1.67 15.02
C TYR A 202 4.88 -2.49 14.64
N VAL A 203 3.78 -1.84 14.28
CA VAL A 203 2.50 -2.51 13.98
C VAL A 203 2.63 -3.41 12.75
N ALA A 204 3.28 -2.95 11.68
CA ALA A 204 3.50 -3.75 10.49
C ALA A 204 4.36 -5.00 10.77
N THR A 205 5.39 -4.88 11.61
CA THR A 205 6.26 -6.01 11.99
C THR A 205 5.55 -6.98 12.93
N ALA A 206 4.90 -6.45 13.98
CA ALA A 206 4.23 -7.23 15.01
C ALA A 206 2.93 -7.90 14.54
N ALA A 207 2.41 -7.52 13.37
CA ALA A 207 1.30 -8.24 12.74
C ALA A 207 1.71 -9.65 12.27
N GLU A 208 3.02 -9.92 12.12
CA GLU A 208 3.57 -11.26 11.83
C GLU A 208 2.87 -11.96 10.65
N HIS A 209 2.56 -11.19 9.60
CA HIS A 209 1.81 -11.67 8.44
C HIS A 209 2.59 -11.40 7.13
N PRO A 210 2.68 -12.36 6.21
CA PRO A 210 3.53 -12.24 5.01
C PRO A 210 3.13 -11.11 4.05
N LEU A 211 1.85 -10.71 4.08
CA LEU A 211 1.31 -9.59 3.30
C LEU A 211 1.37 -8.24 4.02
N ALA A 212 1.92 -8.16 5.24
CA ALA A 212 2.04 -6.89 5.96
C ALA A 212 2.83 -5.89 5.11
N CYS A 213 2.24 -4.70 4.93
CA CYS A 213 2.78 -3.63 4.11
C CYS A 213 2.30 -2.28 4.64
N VAL A 214 2.94 -1.20 4.20
CA VAL A 214 2.61 0.14 4.69
C VAL A 214 2.23 1.06 3.53
N LEU A 215 1.39 2.05 3.83
CA LEU A 215 1.02 3.16 2.97
C LEU A 215 1.50 4.46 3.61
N PRO A 216 2.74 4.89 3.32
CA PRO A 216 3.27 6.15 3.81
C PRO A 216 2.81 7.32 2.92
N ASP A 217 2.78 8.51 3.51
CA ASP A 217 2.46 9.78 2.85
C ASP A 217 3.48 10.84 3.30
N PHE A 218 4.01 11.62 2.35
CA PHE A 218 5.03 12.63 2.65
C PHE A 218 4.56 13.70 3.63
N TYR A 219 3.37 14.26 3.40
CA TYR A 219 2.73 15.21 4.28
C TYR A 219 2.46 14.61 5.66
N HIS A 220 1.95 13.38 5.75
CA HIS A 220 1.64 12.77 7.04
C HIS A 220 2.88 12.43 7.86
N ILE A 221 3.98 11.99 7.24
CA ILE A 221 5.26 11.79 7.93
C ILE A 221 5.73 13.10 8.58
N TYR A 222 5.67 14.21 7.82
CA TYR A 222 6.00 15.54 8.32
C TYR A 222 5.03 16.01 9.41
N LYS A 223 3.71 15.97 9.17
CA LYS A 223 2.68 16.40 10.12
C LYS A 223 2.81 15.66 11.45
N GLY A 224 2.98 14.34 11.37
CA GLY A 224 3.23 13.46 12.51
C GLY A 224 4.51 13.78 13.27
N GLY A 225 5.45 14.49 12.64
CA GLY A 225 6.73 14.92 13.21
C GLY A 225 7.81 13.85 13.17
N SER A 226 7.63 12.83 12.33
CA SER A 226 8.70 11.88 12.01
C SER A 226 9.67 12.54 11.04
N ARG A 227 10.93 12.13 11.09
CA ARG A 227 11.90 12.51 10.06
C ARG A 227 11.95 11.45 8.97
N PHE A 228 12.19 11.87 7.73
CA PHE A 228 12.17 10.98 6.57
C PHE A 228 13.25 9.90 6.62
N GLU A 229 14.38 10.13 7.29
CA GLU A 229 15.45 9.14 7.44
C GLU A 229 14.94 7.85 8.13
N GLY A 230 13.87 7.94 8.92
CA GLY A 230 13.22 6.77 9.54
C GLY A 230 12.60 5.79 8.52
N LEU A 231 12.28 6.24 7.30
CA LEU A 231 11.81 5.35 6.23
C LEU A 231 12.86 4.30 5.85
N GLY A 232 14.15 4.59 6.04
CA GLY A 232 15.24 3.63 5.79
C GLY A 232 15.22 2.41 6.72
N MET A 233 14.42 2.45 7.80
CA MET A 233 14.21 1.30 8.69
C MET A 233 13.07 0.37 8.23
N ILE A 234 12.29 0.79 7.23
CA ILE A 234 11.16 0.02 6.67
C ILE A 234 11.57 -0.45 5.28
N GLU A 235 11.38 -1.74 4.99
CA GLU A 235 11.73 -2.32 3.69
C GLU A 235 10.93 -1.64 2.57
N ALA A 236 11.61 -0.95 1.64
CA ALA A 236 10.94 -0.15 0.63
C ALA A 236 10.12 -0.98 -0.37
N THR A 237 10.44 -2.27 -0.52
CA THR A 237 9.66 -3.24 -1.31
C THR A 237 8.27 -3.52 -0.72
N ARG A 238 8.06 -3.21 0.57
CA ARG A 238 6.78 -3.30 1.30
C ARG A 238 5.94 -2.02 1.21
N MET A 239 6.41 -1.02 0.46
CA MET A 239 5.69 0.21 0.16
C MET A 239 5.16 0.11 -1.27
N HIS A 240 3.98 -0.51 -1.43
CA HIS A 240 3.43 -0.73 -2.77
C HIS A 240 2.85 0.54 -3.39
N VAL A 241 2.21 1.36 -2.55
CA VAL A 241 1.76 2.71 -2.87
C VAL A 241 2.35 3.65 -1.82
N PHE A 242 2.76 4.84 -2.27
CA PHE A 242 3.25 5.91 -1.41
C PHE A 242 2.56 7.19 -1.88
N HIS A 243 1.84 7.88 -0.99
CA HIS A 243 1.18 9.13 -1.37
C HIS A 243 2.22 10.24 -1.57
N ILE A 244 2.24 10.82 -2.78
CA ILE A 244 3.11 11.92 -3.14
C ILE A 244 2.34 13.23 -3.11
N ASN A 245 2.92 14.20 -2.43
CA ASN A 245 2.44 15.56 -2.27
C ASN A 245 3.62 16.41 -1.76
N ASP A 246 3.36 17.68 -1.53
CA ASP A 246 4.30 18.56 -0.85
C ASP A 246 3.53 19.47 0.12
N TYR A 247 4.25 20.28 0.88
CA TYR A 247 3.69 21.20 1.85
C TYR A 247 4.48 22.51 1.91
N PRO A 248 3.80 23.65 2.07
CA PRO A 248 4.46 24.95 2.17
C PRO A 248 5.27 25.06 3.48
N ALA A 249 6.19 26.02 3.52
CA ALA A 249 6.92 26.36 4.75
C ALA A 249 6.00 26.94 5.85
N GLN A 250 4.86 27.50 5.45
CA GLN A 250 3.86 28.10 6.33
C GLN A 250 2.46 27.65 5.90
N PRO A 251 1.57 27.29 6.84
CA PRO A 251 1.75 27.30 8.30
C PRO A 251 2.73 26.23 8.82
N PRO A 252 3.24 26.36 10.06
CA PRO A 252 4.17 25.37 10.61
C PRO A 252 3.50 24.02 10.85
N ARG A 253 4.31 22.97 11.03
CA ARG A 253 3.89 21.58 11.23
C ARG A 253 2.73 21.40 12.22
N GLU A 254 2.73 22.15 13.31
CA GLU A 254 1.74 22.04 14.38
C GLU A 254 0.33 22.42 13.89
N THR A 255 0.22 23.42 13.01
CA THR A 255 -1.06 23.98 12.58
C THR A 255 -1.42 23.68 11.13
N ILE A 256 -0.47 23.18 10.32
CA ILE A 256 -0.73 22.75 8.95
C ILE A 256 -1.81 21.66 8.88
N GLN A 257 -2.64 21.73 7.85
CA GLN A 257 -3.78 20.85 7.60
C GLN A 257 -3.66 20.19 6.23
N ASP A 258 -4.41 19.11 5.99
CA ASP A 258 -4.38 18.45 4.68
C ASP A 258 -4.70 19.42 3.53
N ALA A 259 -5.58 20.39 3.78
CA ALA A 259 -5.93 21.43 2.82
C ALA A 259 -4.75 22.31 2.37
N ASP A 260 -3.66 22.35 3.14
CA ASP A 260 -2.45 23.10 2.82
C ASP A 260 -1.48 22.32 1.92
N ARG A 261 -1.75 21.04 1.62
CA ARG A 261 -0.93 20.25 0.67
C ARG A 261 -0.84 20.96 -0.68
N VAL A 262 0.34 20.97 -1.28
CA VAL A 262 0.62 21.55 -2.61
C VAL A 262 1.25 20.51 -3.52
N PHE A 263 1.40 20.81 -4.81
CA PHE A 263 2.00 19.86 -5.75
C PHE A 263 3.45 19.50 -5.36
N PRO A 264 3.90 18.28 -5.69
CA PRO A 264 5.30 17.87 -5.53
C PRO A 264 6.30 18.88 -6.10
N GLY A 265 7.16 19.46 -5.26
CA GLY A 265 8.17 20.44 -5.66
C GLY A 265 7.74 21.90 -5.56
N ASP A 266 6.50 22.19 -5.20
CA ASP A 266 6.05 23.56 -4.86
C ASP A 266 6.24 23.90 -3.38
N GLY A 267 6.58 22.90 -2.55
CA GLY A 267 6.74 23.07 -1.11
C GLY A 267 8.19 22.93 -0.64
N VAL A 268 8.35 22.53 0.61
CA VAL A 268 9.65 22.40 1.29
C VAL A 268 9.97 20.96 1.70
N CYS A 269 9.17 19.99 1.28
CA CYS A 269 9.46 18.58 1.52
C CYS A 269 10.74 18.18 0.78
N PRO A 270 11.69 17.45 1.41
CA PRO A 270 12.91 16.96 0.77
C PRO A 270 12.62 15.74 -0.12
N LEU A 271 11.76 15.93 -1.14
CA LEU A 271 11.25 14.87 -2.00
C LEU A 271 12.38 14.18 -2.78
N PRO A 272 13.28 14.88 -3.51
CA PRO A 272 14.28 14.20 -4.32
C PRO A 272 15.22 13.30 -3.50
N GLU A 273 15.70 13.79 -2.35
CA GLU A 273 16.60 13.05 -1.47
C GLU A 273 15.92 11.84 -0.84
N THR A 274 14.67 12.02 -0.37
CA THR A 274 13.90 10.93 0.25
C THR A 274 13.53 9.86 -0.77
N ILE A 275 13.07 10.26 -1.97
CA ILE A 275 12.75 9.32 -3.04
C ILE A 275 14.03 8.59 -3.50
N ALA A 276 15.17 9.27 -3.60
CA ALA A 276 16.44 8.63 -3.96
C ALA A 276 16.85 7.57 -2.92
N MET A 277 16.66 7.85 -1.63
CA MET A 277 16.86 6.88 -0.56
C MET A 277 15.93 5.66 -0.71
N LEU A 278 14.64 5.88 -1.00
CA LEU A 278 13.68 4.80 -1.23
C LEU A 278 14.06 3.93 -2.45
N ILE A 279 14.46 4.55 -3.56
CA ILE A 279 14.92 3.84 -4.77
C ILE A 279 16.14 2.97 -4.45
N ARG A 280 17.14 3.51 -3.73
CA ARG A 280 18.30 2.72 -3.29
C ARG A 280 17.91 1.57 -2.36
N GLY A 281 16.84 1.74 -1.58
CA GLY A 281 16.25 0.71 -0.74
C GLY A 281 15.38 -0.31 -1.49
N GLY A 282 15.26 -0.21 -2.82
CA GLY A 282 14.49 -1.16 -3.65
C GLY A 282 13.04 -0.75 -3.92
N PHE A 283 12.65 0.51 -3.69
CA PHE A 283 11.32 0.98 -4.06
C PHE A 283 11.09 0.90 -5.58
N ALA A 284 10.08 0.15 -5.97
CA ALA A 284 9.59 0.03 -7.34
C ALA A 284 8.05 0.11 -7.38
N GLY A 285 7.47 0.83 -6.42
CA GLY A 285 6.03 0.98 -6.21
C GLY A 285 5.40 2.10 -7.05
N VAL A 286 4.23 2.54 -6.61
CA VAL A 286 3.45 3.61 -7.25
C VAL A 286 3.42 4.84 -6.36
N PHE A 287 3.78 6.00 -6.91
CA PHE A 287 3.52 7.28 -6.25
C PHE A 287 2.11 7.75 -6.60
N SER A 288 1.23 7.85 -5.61
CA SER A 288 -0.16 8.26 -5.79
C SER A 288 -0.32 9.73 -5.42
N LEU A 289 -0.65 10.59 -6.38
CA LEU A 289 -0.77 12.04 -6.15
C LEU A 289 -2.02 12.31 -5.31
N GLU A 290 -1.82 12.70 -4.06
CA GLU A 290 -2.90 12.92 -3.10
C GLU A 290 -2.89 14.34 -2.54
N LEU A 291 -3.87 15.16 -2.93
CA LEU A 291 -4.00 16.55 -2.52
C LEU A 291 -5.41 16.85 -1.99
N PHE A 292 -5.48 17.73 -1.00
CA PHE A 292 -6.73 18.13 -0.36
C PHE A 292 -7.00 19.65 -0.56
N ASN A 293 -6.34 20.27 -1.54
CA ASN A 293 -6.23 21.72 -1.68
C ASN A 293 -7.48 22.37 -2.32
N PRO A 294 -8.26 23.19 -1.57
CA PRO A 294 -9.47 23.82 -2.10
C PRO A 294 -9.21 24.87 -3.19
N GLY A 295 -7.99 25.40 -3.30
CA GLY A 295 -7.59 26.28 -4.39
C GLY A 295 -7.48 25.53 -5.70
N TYR A 296 -6.90 24.32 -5.69
CA TYR A 296 -6.83 23.47 -6.87
C TYR A 296 -8.20 22.99 -7.33
N TRP A 297 -9.14 22.74 -6.40
CA TRP A 297 -10.50 22.36 -6.76
C TRP A 297 -11.32 23.44 -7.50
N LYS A 298 -10.87 24.70 -7.46
CA LYS A 298 -11.49 25.81 -8.20
C LYS A 298 -10.95 25.96 -9.62
N ARG A 299 -9.91 25.21 -9.96
CA ARG A 299 -9.30 25.19 -11.30
C ARG A 299 -9.94 24.09 -12.14
N ASP A 300 -9.71 24.17 -13.44
CA ASP A 300 -10.02 23.09 -14.35
C ASP A 300 -9.34 21.79 -13.91
N ALA A 301 -10.09 20.68 -13.90
CA ALA A 301 -9.60 19.42 -13.37
C ALA A 301 -8.48 18.82 -14.25
N ALA A 302 -8.56 18.98 -15.57
CA ALA A 302 -7.56 18.46 -16.50
C ALA A 302 -6.22 19.16 -16.34
N GLU A 303 -6.25 20.49 -16.15
CA GLU A 303 -5.05 21.24 -15.82
C GLU A 303 -4.42 20.78 -14.50
N VAL A 304 -5.23 20.58 -13.46
CA VAL A 304 -4.75 20.15 -12.13
C VAL A 304 -4.08 18.79 -12.18
N VAL A 305 -4.70 17.80 -12.83
CA VAL A 305 -4.14 16.44 -12.87
C VAL A 305 -2.89 16.36 -13.75
N ALA A 306 -2.85 17.11 -14.87
CA ALA A 306 -1.71 17.14 -15.77
C ALA A 306 -0.51 17.84 -15.13
N GLU A 307 -0.73 19.00 -14.48
CA GLU A 307 0.31 19.71 -13.74
C GLU A 307 0.84 18.86 -12.58
N GLY A 308 -0.06 18.26 -11.79
CA GLY A 308 0.31 17.40 -10.68
C GLY A 308 1.15 16.19 -11.10
N LEU A 309 0.80 15.54 -12.22
CA LEU A 309 1.59 14.44 -12.76
C LEU A 309 2.97 14.91 -13.23
N ALA A 310 3.01 16.00 -13.99
CA ALA A 310 4.27 16.55 -14.51
C ALA A 310 5.24 16.90 -13.37
N LYS A 311 4.73 17.52 -12.30
CA LYS A 311 5.48 17.85 -11.09
C LYS A 311 5.95 16.62 -10.31
N SER A 312 5.08 15.63 -10.16
CA SER A 312 5.44 14.32 -9.56
C SER A 312 6.58 13.64 -10.33
N LYS A 313 6.47 13.59 -11.67
CA LYS A 313 7.52 13.04 -12.54
C LYS A 313 8.82 13.84 -12.43
N ALA A 314 8.75 15.17 -12.33
CA ALA A 314 9.93 16.01 -12.21
C ALA A 314 10.72 15.77 -10.91
N VAL A 315 10.05 15.61 -9.76
CA VAL A 315 10.75 15.31 -8.50
C VAL A 315 11.34 13.90 -8.49
N VAL A 316 10.65 12.90 -9.07
CA VAL A 316 11.18 11.54 -9.23
C VAL A 316 12.37 11.51 -10.18
N ALA A 317 12.34 12.25 -11.29
CA ALA A 317 13.47 12.35 -12.21
C ALA A 317 14.71 12.94 -11.54
N LYS A 318 14.53 13.97 -10.69
CA LYS A 318 15.63 14.51 -9.86
C LYS A 318 16.17 13.46 -8.89
N ALA A 319 15.30 12.68 -8.25
CA ALA A 319 15.71 11.60 -7.37
C ALA A 319 16.52 10.51 -8.11
N GLN A 320 16.07 10.09 -9.29
CA GLN A 320 16.78 9.14 -10.13
C GLN A 320 18.17 9.66 -10.55
N ALA A 321 18.29 10.96 -10.84
CA ALA A 321 19.59 11.57 -11.11
C ALA A 321 20.52 11.54 -9.88
N LEU A 322 20.00 11.75 -8.66
CA LEU A 322 20.75 11.61 -7.41
C LEU A 322 21.20 10.16 -7.15
N VAL A 323 20.39 9.16 -7.55
CA VAL A 323 20.79 7.76 -7.49
C VAL A 323 21.93 7.50 -8.47
N ALA A 324 21.79 7.93 -9.73
CA ALA A 324 22.80 7.74 -10.77
C ALA A 324 24.14 8.45 -10.47
N ALA A 325 24.10 9.64 -9.86
CA ALA A 325 25.31 10.39 -9.51
C ALA A 325 26.06 9.82 -8.28
N GLY A 326 25.39 9.00 -7.47
CA GLY A 326 25.97 8.35 -6.29
C GLY A 326 26.24 6.86 -6.46
N ALA A 327 26.03 6.32 -7.66
CA ALA A 327 26.29 4.92 -8.03
C ALA A 327 27.71 4.73 -8.59
#